data_AF-A0A2T0R5Y1-F1
#
_entry.id   AF-A0A2T0R5Y1-F1
#
_cell.length_a   1.000
_cell.length_b   1.000
_cell.length_c   1.000
_cell.angle_alpha   90.00
_cell.angle_beta   90.00
_cell.angle_gamma   90.00
#
_symmetry.space_group_name_H-M   'P 1'
#
loop_
_entity.id
_entity.type
_entity.pdbx_description
1 polymer ?
#
loop_
_entity_poly.entity_id
_entity_poly.type
_entity_poly.pdbx_seq_one_letter_code
_entity_poly.pdbx_strand_id
1 'polypeptide(L)'
;MLRGSMDLRSYDRLFPNQDVLPDRGLGNLIAAPLQGRRRKDGLTLFVNLATLEPHEDQWTFLSVLDRLSPGDAERVARRAKQTVVGAGVAKMSRSDATKIHPPLPMTVQADLAAGLRIDISQLPPAALTTFKHAASLANPKFYELQRLRKSTWDTPRFLRGYNITLDGRLVLPRGLRHTVGRIVEDAGSRLVITDTRDAGREIEVAFTAELTTRQSAAVSAMLAHDDGMLVAPPGSGKTVIACAMIAERATSTLILVDRKALAEQWRSRIEQFLRVQPGQIGGGRRKLTGVVDVAMLPSLTRRADVADLTAGYGHVIVDECHHLAAAAYDHAAKRIGAQFWLGLTATPTRRDSLGELGMDRRTAAYLPLTAEVVAAHLVGDVFMGLYPLLTENTCQFLAADFDGSTAMLDALAYCKAARASGVPAALEISQSGRGAHAWIFFADPIPDLAARPYSAHRDRRGPGHARRFLAGRDRSAPTVVRARDPVPGR
;
A
#
# COMPACT_ATOMS: atom_id res chain seq x y z
N MET A 1 -5.01 -5.82 23.45
CA MET A 1 -5.57 -5.02 22.33
C MET A 1 -4.66 -5.15 21.12
N LEU A 2 -5.26 -5.43 19.95
CA LEU A 2 -4.68 -6.12 18.80
C LEU A 2 -3.62 -5.28 18.03
N ARG A 3 -2.36 -5.72 18.05
CA ARG A 3 -1.28 -5.15 17.22
C ARG A 3 -1.41 -5.47 15.71
N GLY A 4 -2.38 -6.28 15.29
CA GLY A 4 -2.58 -6.67 13.88
C GLY A 4 -3.68 -5.91 13.13
N SER A 5 -4.43 -5.05 13.83
CA SER A 5 -5.43 -4.17 13.20
C SER A 5 -4.79 -2.97 12.50
N MET A 6 -3.54 -2.63 12.83
CA MET A 6 -2.83 -1.49 12.25
C MET A 6 -2.82 -1.53 10.73
N ASP A 7 -2.93 -0.34 10.16
CA ASP A 7 -3.00 -0.15 8.73
C ASP A 7 -1.59 -0.03 8.14
N LEU A 8 -1.31 -0.63 6.98
CA LEU A 8 0.07 -0.66 6.44
C LEU A 8 0.63 0.73 6.10
N ARG A 9 -0.24 1.74 5.94
CA ARG A 9 0.15 3.15 5.73
C ARG A 9 0.75 3.76 6.99
N SER A 10 0.36 3.27 8.16
CA SER A 10 0.88 3.74 9.45
C SER A 10 2.36 3.38 9.63
N TYR A 11 2.89 2.39 8.90
CA TYR A 11 4.32 2.06 8.87
C TYR A 11 5.13 2.91 7.88
N ASP A 12 4.47 3.60 6.93
CA ASP A 12 5.13 4.35 5.85
C ASP A 12 5.45 5.81 6.21
N ARG A 13 5.08 6.26 7.43
CA ARG A 13 5.25 7.65 7.90
C ARG A 13 6.36 7.80 8.95
N LEU A 14 7.48 7.12 8.72
CA LEU A 14 8.68 7.26 9.54
C LEU A 14 9.54 8.39 8.95
N PHE A 15 9.73 9.45 9.71
CA PHE A 15 10.58 10.59 9.40
C PHE A 15 12.01 10.31 9.88
N PRO A 16 13.05 10.46 9.04
CA PRO A 16 13.08 11.26 7.81
C PRO A 16 12.39 10.85 6.49
N ASN A 17 11.75 9.73 6.23
CA ASN A 17 11.24 9.29 4.90
C ASN A 17 12.20 9.28 3.66
N GLN A 18 13.30 10.05 3.63
CA GLN A 18 14.33 10.12 2.59
C GLN A 18 15.72 9.77 3.15
N ASP A 19 16.53 9.08 2.35
CA ASP A 19 17.90 8.64 2.70
C ASP A 19 18.96 9.72 2.43
N VAL A 20 18.65 10.74 1.62
CA VAL A 20 19.57 11.79 1.16
C VAL A 20 18.82 13.12 1.00
N LEU A 21 19.44 14.25 1.35
CA LEU A 21 18.90 15.58 1.07
C LEU A 21 18.95 15.89 -0.44
N PRO A 22 17.87 16.44 -1.04
CA PRO A 22 17.90 16.83 -2.46
C PRO A 22 18.85 18.01 -2.71
N ASP A 23 19.48 18.06 -3.89
CA ASP A 23 20.47 19.07 -4.29
C ASP A 23 20.01 20.53 -4.08
N ARG A 24 18.68 20.77 -4.02
CA ARG A 24 18.05 22.02 -3.56
C ARG A 24 16.71 21.76 -2.86
N GLY A 25 16.76 21.45 -1.56
CA GLY A 25 15.58 21.41 -0.67
C GLY A 25 15.90 20.83 0.71
N LEU A 26 15.09 21.19 1.73
CA LEU A 26 15.11 20.50 3.02
C LEU A 26 14.17 19.28 2.93
N GLY A 27 14.47 18.19 3.64
CA GLY A 27 13.74 16.91 3.62
C GLY A 27 12.26 17.00 4.04
N ASN A 28 11.77 16.11 4.90
CA ASN A 28 10.37 16.18 5.35
C ASN A 28 10.26 16.81 6.72
N LEU A 29 9.32 17.75 6.86
CA LEU A 29 9.10 18.53 8.07
C LEU A 29 8.18 17.77 9.02
N ILE A 30 8.58 17.62 10.28
CA ILE A 30 7.68 17.21 11.37
C ILE A 30 7.51 18.36 12.35
N ALA A 31 6.31 18.53 12.91
CA ALA A 31 6.09 19.52 13.96
C ALA A 31 6.98 19.25 15.18
N ALA A 32 7.60 20.28 15.75
CA ALA A 32 8.31 20.17 17.02
C ALA A 32 7.30 20.00 18.17
N PRO A 33 7.56 19.13 19.15
CA PRO A 33 6.69 18.94 20.31
C PRO A 33 6.76 20.14 21.27
N LEU A 34 5.90 20.14 22.30
CA LEU A 34 5.90 21.09 23.42
C LEU A 34 5.68 22.57 23.07
N GLN A 35 4.88 22.87 22.03
CA GLN A 35 4.58 24.26 21.69
C GLN A 35 3.76 24.92 22.80
N GLY A 36 4.16 26.11 23.25
CA GLY A 36 3.69 26.70 24.50
C GLY A 36 2.18 26.91 24.64
N ARG A 37 1.49 27.30 23.56
CA ARG A 37 0.02 27.47 23.57
C ARG A 37 -0.67 26.11 23.52
N ARG A 38 -0.24 25.22 22.62
CA ARG A 38 -0.80 23.86 22.48
C ARG A 38 -0.63 23.03 23.75
N ARG A 39 0.49 23.19 24.43
CA ARG A 39 0.77 22.55 25.72
C ARG A 39 -0.25 22.91 26.80
N LYS A 40 -0.73 24.17 26.83
CA LYS A 40 -1.77 24.59 27.78
C LYS A 40 -3.10 23.89 27.52
N ASP A 41 -3.35 23.50 26.27
CA ASP A 41 -4.54 22.74 25.86
C ASP A 41 -4.36 21.21 26.01
N GLY A 42 -3.25 20.75 26.62
CA GLY A 42 -2.95 19.32 26.76
C GLY A 42 -2.41 18.65 25.49
N LEU A 43 -2.02 19.43 24.47
CA LEU A 43 -1.53 18.94 23.17
C LEU A 43 -0.01 19.09 23.04
N THR A 44 0.61 18.37 22.11
CA THR A 44 2.08 18.34 21.91
C THR A 44 2.87 17.84 23.14
N LEU A 45 2.19 17.11 24.02
CA LEU A 45 2.72 16.56 25.26
C LEU A 45 3.10 15.10 25.08
N PHE A 46 4.21 14.69 25.71
CA PHE A 46 4.56 13.29 25.87
C PHE A 46 3.69 12.64 26.95
N VAL A 47 3.27 11.41 26.68
CA VAL A 47 2.34 10.65 27.53
C VAL A 47 2.94 9.35 28.03
N ASN A 48 2.50 8.93 29.20
CA ASN A 48 2.87 7.66 29.79
C ASN A 48 2.20 6.51 29.01
N LEU A 49 2.99 5.51 28.58
CA LEU A 49 2.47 4.38 27.78
C LEU A 49 1.52 3.44 28.55
N ALA A 50 1.47 3.54 29.88
CA ALA A 50 0.57 2.76 30.72
C ALA A 50 -0.78 3.45 30.93
N THR A 51 -0.78 4.75 31.24
CA THR A 51 -1.99 5.51 31.58
C THR A 51 -2.54 6.33 30.42
N LEU A 52 -1.72 6.62 29.40
CA LEU A 52 -1.98 7.59 28.32
C LEU A 52 -2.22 9.02 28.81
N GLU A 53 -1.83 9.32 30.05
CA GLU A 53 -1.86 10.67 30.60
C GLU A 53 -0.54 11.38 30.31
N PRO A 54 -0.55 12.72 30.12
CA PRO A 54 0.66 13.50 30.02
C PRO A 54 1.58 13.29 31.22
N HIS A 55 2.89 13.21 30.98
CA HIS A 55 3.86 13.26 32.06
C HIS A 55 3.72 14.56 32.85
N GLU A 56 3.69 14.47 34.19
CA GLU A 56 3.58 15.64 35.09
C GLU A 56 4.67 16.67 34.82
N ASP A 57 5.91 16.20 34.63
CA ASP A 57 7.03 17.01 34.16
C ASP A 57 7.62 16.44 32.88
N GLN A 58 7.37 17.16 31.78
CA GLN A 58 7.86 16.83 30.44
C GLN A 58 9.39 16.88 30.35
N TRP A 59 10.03 17.79 31.09
CA TRP A 59 11.48 17.98 31.04
C TRP A 59 12.22 16.89 31.78
N THR A 60 11.72 16.52 32.96
CA THR A 60 12.23 15.37 33.70
C THR A 60 12.06 14.08 32.90
N PHE A 61 10.92 13.90 32.21
CA PHE A 61 10.74 12.75 31.32
C PHE A 61 11.75 12.74 30.15
N LEU A 62 11.94 13.87 29.46
CA LEU A 62 12.86 13.95 28.33
C LEU A 62 14.33 13.81 28.74
N SER A 63 14.72 14.24 29.94
CA SER A 63 16.10 14.13 30.42
C SER A 63 16.50 12.68 30.76
N VAL A 64 15.53 11.84 31.14
CA VAL A 64 15.74 10.41 31.45
C VAL A 64 15.44 9.50 30.26
N LEU A 65 15.06 10.04 29.11
CA LEU A 65 14.72 9.24 27.94
C LEU A 65 15.98 8.61 27.35
N ASP A 66 16.01 7.28 27.33
CA ASP A 66 17.12 6.53 26.75
C ASP A 66 17.32 6.88 25.26
N ARG A 67 18.58 7.05 24.88
CA ARG A 67 19.00 7.32 23.51
C ARG A 67 19.71 6.09 22.95
N LEU A 68 19.34 5.70 21.73
CA LEU A 68 19.92 4.53 21.08
C LEU A 68 21.32 4.86 20.54
N SER A 69 22.32 4.03 20.85
CA SER A 69 23.66 4.21 20.29
C SER A 69 23.70 3.81 18.79
N PRO A 70 24.65 4.33 18.00
CA PRO A 70 24.80 3.92 16.60
C PRO A 70 24.98 2.40 16.41
N GLY A 71 25.73 1.76 17.29
CA GLY A 71 25.95 0.31 17.25
C GLY A 71 24.70 -0.49 17.57
N ASP A 72 23.89 -0.05 18.54
CA ASP A 72 22.63 -0.69 18.88
C ASP A 72 21.59 -0.50 17.78
N ALA A 73 21.53 0.69 17.18
CA ALA A 73 20.69 0.97 16.02
C ALA A 73 21.02 0.04 14.84
N GLU A 74 22.30 -0.11 14.49
CA GLU A 74 22.72 -1.02 13.42
C GLU A 74 22.41 -2.49 13.75
N ARG A 75 22.51 -2.89 15.04
CA ARG A 75 22.16 -4.24 15.49
C ARG A 75 20.67 -4.51 15.35
N VAL A 76 19.82 -3.56 15.76
CA VAL A 76 18.37 -3.64 15.57
C VAL A 76 18.03 -3.67 14.09
N ALA A 77 18.68 -2.83 13.27
CA ALA A 77 18.47 -2.78 11.83
C ALA A 77 18.80 -4.10 11.14
N ARG A 78 19.90 -4.76 11.53
CA ARG A 78 20.27 -6.09 11.03
C ARG A 78 19.30 -7.19 11.42
N ARG A 79 18.65 -7.07 12.58
CA ARG A 79 17.69 -8.08 13.10
C ARG A 79 16.28 -7.91 12.55
N ALA A 80 15.92 -6.71 12.10
CA ALA A 80 14.60 -6.51 11.52
C ALA A 80 14.50 -7.29 10.20
N LYS A 81 13.52 -8.20 10.14
CA LYS A 81 13.24 -8.97 8.92
C LYS A 81 12.66 -8.03 7.87
N GLN A 82 13.11 -8.19 6.61
CA GLN A 82 12.49 -7.49 5.49
C GLN A 82 10.99 -7.83 5.43
N THR A 83 10.14 -6.81 5.35
CA THR A 83 8.71 -6.99 5.18
C THR A 83 8.45 -7.61 3.81
N VAL A 84 7.96 -8.85 3.81
CA VAL A 84 7.56 -9.56 2.61
C VAL A 84 6.10 -9.25 2.30
N VAL A 85 5.79 -8.95 1.04
CA VAL A 85 4.44 -8.65 0.56
C VAL A 85 4.13 -9.42 -0.72
N GLY A 86 2.85 -9.54 -1.05
CA GLY A 86 2.39 -10.19 -2.27
C GLY A 86 2.71 -11.68 -2.30
N ALA A 87 3.13 -12.18 -3.46
CA ALA A 87 3.42 -13.60 -3.70
C ALA A 87 4.52 -14.20 -2.80
N GLY A 88 5.37 -13.36 -2.19
CA GLY A 88 6.38 -13.82 -1.23
C GLY A 88 5.80 -14.21 0.14
N VAL A 89 4.56 -13.84 0.44
CA VAL A 89 3.91 -14.18 1.71
C VAL A 89 3.41 -15.62 1.65
N ALA A 90 4.18 -16.54 2.25
CA ALA A 90 3.87 -17.96 2.24
C ALA A 90 3.26 -18.47 3.54
N LYS A 91 3.57 -17.84 4.68
CA LYS A 91 3.18 -18.34 6.01
C LYS A 91 2.89 -17.21 6.98
N MET A 92 2.11 -17.50 8.02
CA MET A 92 1.91 -16.58 9.13
C MET A 92 3.23 -16.26 9.83
N SER A 93 3.50 -14.97 10.03
CA SER A 93 4.64 -14.52 10.81
C SER A 93 4.29 -14.51 12.30
N ARG A 94 5.09 -15.19 13.12
CA ARG A 94 5.06 -15.02 14.57
C ARG A 94 5.87 -13.77 14.91
N SER A 95 5.22 -12.80 15.55
CA SER A 95 5.90 -11.59 16.02
C SER A 95 6.70 -11.91 17.28
N ASP A 96 8.01 -11.71 17.24
CA ASP A 96 8.89 -11.87 18.42
C ASP A 96 8.54 -10.86 19.55
N ALA A 97 7.73 -9.83 19.25
CA ALA A 97 7.31 -8.80 20.20
C ALA A 97 6.20 -9.25 21.18
N THR A 98 5.62 -10.44 21.01
CA THR A 98 4.64 -11.02 21.94
C THR A 98 4.86 -12.52 22.07
N LYS A 99 4.78 -13.03 23.30
CA LYS A 99 4.76 -14.49 23.54
C LYS A 99 3.38 -15.12 23.29
N ILE A 100 2.34 -14.29 23.23
CA ILE A 100 0.96 -14.73 23.03
C ILE A 100 0.65 -14.75 21.54
N HIS A 101 0.39 -15.95 21.02
CA HIS A 101 -0.03 -16.19 19.63
C HIS A 101 -1.33 -16.98 19.64
N PRO A 102 -2.49 -16.30 19.65
CA PRO A 102 -3.78 -16.97 19.55
C PRO A 102 -3.79 -17.80 18.25
N PRO A 103 -4.18 -19.09 18.32
CA PRO A 103 -4.28 -19.92 17.12
C PRO A 103 -5.42 -19.42 16.23
N LEU A 104 -5.40 -19.83 14.97
CA LEU A 104 -6.58 -19.74 14.13
C LEU A 104 -7.67 -20.69 14.67
N PRO A 105 -8.96 -20.35 14.48
CA PRO A 105 -10.04 -21.30 14.74
C PRO A 105 -9.90 -22.52 13.81
N MET A 106 -10.41 -23.67 14.23
CA MET A 106 -10.36 -24.91 13.42
C MET A 106 -10.90 -24.72 12.00
N THR A 107 -11.85 -23.80 11.84
CA THR A 107 -12.40 -23.43 10.55
C THR A 107 -12.50 -21.93 10.42
N VAL A 108 -12.04 -21.40 9.29
CA VAL A 108 -12.20 -20.00 8.88
C VAL A 108 -13.22 -19.97 7.76
N GLN A 109 -14.31 -19.23 7.94
CA GLN A 109 -15.35 -19.07 6.93
C GLN A 109 -15.01 -17.90 6.01
N ALA A 110 -15.20 -18.08 4.70
CA ALA A 110 -15.00 -17.05 3.72
C ALA A 110 -16.09 -17.08 2.64
N ASP A 111 -16.46 -15.91 2.13
CA ASP A 111 -17.35 -15.79 0.97
C ASP A 111 -16.52 -15.39 -0.26
N LEU A 112 -16.66 -16.12 -1.35
CA LEU A 112 -16.01 -15.79 -2.62
C LEU A 112 -17.03 -15.13 -3.55
N ALA A 113 -16.84 -13.84 -3.81
CA ALA A 113 -17.66 -13.05 -4.74
C ALA A 113 -16.73 -12.26 -5.68
N ALA A 114 -16.96 -10.95 -5.85
CA ALA A 114 -16.01 -10.06 -6.52
C ALA A 114 -14.61 -10.00 -5.84
N GLY A 115 -14.55 -10.42 -4.57
CA GLY A 115 -13.32 -10.65 -3.82
C GLY A 115 -13.53 -11.76 -2.80
N LEU A 116 -12.47 -12.20 -2.15
CA LEU A 116 -12.52 -13.12 -1.03
C LEU A 116 -12.81 -12.33 0.26
N ARG A 117 -13.94 -12.59 0.91
CA ARG A 117 -14.40 -11.86 2.10
C ARG A 117 -14.25 -12.75 3.33
N ILE A 118 -13.64 -12.22 4.39
CA ILE A 118 -13.44 -12.94 5.66
C ILE A 118 -13.82 -12.00 6.80
N ASP A 119 -14.60 -12.47 7.77
CA ASP A 119 -14.93 -11.70 8.96
C ASP A 119 -13.67 -11.52 9.84
N ILE A 120 -13.33 -10.27 10.18
CA ILE A 120 -12.13 -9.96 10.96
C ILE A 120 -12.23 -10.54 12.38
N SER A 121 -13.43 -10.70 12.93
CA SER A 121 -13.63 -11.28 14.27
C SER A 121 -13.15 -12.74 14.37
N GLN A 122 -13.12 -13.47 13.24
CA GLN A 122 -12.62 -14.83 13.17
C GLN A 122 -11.08 -14.90 13.13
N LEU A 123 -10.41 -13.77 12.86
CA LEU A 123 -8.99 -13.74 12.57
C LEU A 123 -8.17 -13.26 13.77
N PRO A 124 -7.16 -14.03 14.23
CA PRO A 124 -6.17 -13.51 15.14
C PRO A 124 -5.38 -12.39 14.43
N PRO A 125 -4.84 -11.42 15.17
CA PRO A 125 -4.12 -10.29 14.57
C PRO A 125 -2.97 -10.70 13.64
N ALA A 126 -2.28 -11.80 13.94
CA ALA A 126 -1.23 -12.32 13.07
C ALA A 126 -1.76 -12.77 11.69
N ALA A 127 -2.94 -13.40 11.64
CA ALA A 127 -3.55 -13.83 10.37
C ALA A 127 -4.03 -12.62 9.58
N LEU A 128 -4.72 -11.67 10.24
CA LEU A 128 -5.17 -10.42 9.62
C LEU A 128 -4.01 -9.66 8.98
N THR A 129 -2.91 -9.46 9.71
CA THR A 129 -1.71 -8.80 9.17
C THR A 129 -1.10 -9.57 8.01
N THR A 130 -1.00 -10.91 8.12
CA THR A 130 -0.46 -11.77 7.06
C THR A 130 -1.29 -11.64 5.78
N PHE A 131 -2.62 -11.66 5.88
CA PHE A 131 -3.52 -11.52 4.72
C PHE A 131 -3.46 -10.11 4.11
N LYS A 132 -3.38 -9.05 4.93
CA LYS A 132 -3.13 -7.68 4.44
C LYS A 132 -1.82 -7.60 3.65
N HIS A 133 -0.73 -8.20 4.14
CA HIS A 133 0.55 -8.23 3.42
C HIS A 133 0.49 -9.05 2.14
N ALA A 134 -0.18 -10.21 2.15
CA ALA A 134 -0.38 -11.04 0.96
C ALA A 134 -1.17 -10.28 -0.13
N ALA A 135 -2.09 -9.41 0.28
CA ALA A 135 -2.83 -8.53 -0.63
C ALA A 135 -2.13 -7.22 -0.97
N SER A 136 -0.94 -6.96 -0.44
CA SER A 136 -0.19 -5.74 -0.74
C SER A 136 0.92 -6.00 -1.74
N LEU A 137 1.27 -4.97 -2.52
CA LEU A 137 2.34 -5.02 -3.50
C LEU A 137 3.37 -3.93 -3.21
N ALA A 138 4.66 -4.23 -3.40
CA ALA A 138 5.69 -3.21 -3.44
C ALA A 138 5.35 -2.17 -4.51
N ASN A 139 5.50 -0.88 -4.19
CA ASN A 139 5.27 0.20 -5.14
C ASN A 139 6.58 0.51 -5.91
N PRO A 140 6.73 0.13 -7.19
CA PRO A 140 7.97 0.36 -7.93
C PRO A 140 8.33 1.84 -8.02
N LYS A 141 7.33 2.73 -8.10
CA LYS A 141 7.53 4.19 -8.12
C LYS A 141 8.24 4.68 -6.85
N PHE A 142 7.89 4.14 -5.69
CA PHE A 142 8.56 4.48 -4.43
C PHE A 142 10.04 4.15 -4.50
N TYR A 143 10.38 2.92 -4.91
CA TYR A 143 11.76 2.46 -5.01
C TYR A 143 12.55 3.15 -6.12
N GLU A 144 11.88 3.52 -7.22
CA GLU A 144 12.48 4.32 -8.28
C GLU A 144 12.82 5.73 -7.79
N LEU A 145 11.86 6.42 -7.15
CA LEU A 145 12.10 7.74 -6.56
C LEU A 145 13.22 7.68 -5.50
N GLN A 146 13.23 6.64 -4.66
CA GLN A 146 14.30 6.39 -3.70
C GLN A 146 15.67 6.21 -4.39
N ARG A 147 15.75 5.38 -5.45
CA ARG A 147 16.99 5.17 -6.21
C ARG A 147 17.46 6.43 -6.91
N LEU A 148 16.54 7.22 -7.45
CA LEU A 148 16.79 8.51 -8.08
C LEU A 148 17.02 9.63 -7.04
N ARG A 149 16.95 9.33 -5.73
CA ARG A 149 17.10 10.29 -4.64
C ARG A 149 16.12 11.47 -4.73
N LYS A 150 14.94 11.22 -5.31
CA LYS A 150 13.82 12.16 -5.38
C LYS A 150 12.90 11.96 -4.18
N SER A 151 12.14 13.00 -3.83
CA SER A 151 11.16 12.94 -2.74
C SER A 151 10.16 11.80 -2.94
N THR A 152 9.96 11.00 -1.90
CA THR A 152 8.96 9.94 -1.80
C THR A 152 7.67 10.41 -1.13
N TRP A 153 7.57 11.71 -0.83
CA TRP A 153 6.39 12.32 -0.20
C TRP A 153 5.12 11.99 -1.01
N ASP A 154 4.09 11.51 -0.32
CA ASP A 154 2.81 11.05 -0.89
C ASP A 154 2.88 9.84 -1.85
N THR A 155 4.06 9.22 -1.99
CA THR A 155 4.20 7.94 -2.71
C THR A 155 4.27 6.81 -1.68
N PRO A 156 3.20 6.00 -1.50
CA PRO A 156 3.23 4.92 -0.52
C PRO A 156 4.23 3.84 -0.93
N ARG A 157 4.90 3.22 0.04
CA ARG A 157 5.85 2.13 -0.21
C ARG A 157 5.13 0.86 -0.67
N PHE A 158 3.94 0.62 -0.12
CA PHE A 158 3.10 -0.53 -0.47
C PHE A 158 1.76 -0.09 -1.04
N LEU A 159 1.41 -0.65 -2.20
CA LEU A 159 0.08 -0.56 -2.79
C LEU A 159 -0.84 -1.57 -2.08
N ARG A 160 -2.08 -1.16 -1.85
CA ARG A 160 -3.07 -1.97 -1.12
C ARG A 160 -4.00 -2.67 -2.08
N GLY A 161 -4.04 -3.99 -2.01
CA GLY A 161 -5.04 -4.79 -2.70
C GLY A 161 -6.24 -5.17 -1.83
N TYR A 162 -6.24 -4.85 -0.53
CA TYR A 162 -7.32 -5.17 0.40
C TYR A 162 -8.21 -3.96 0.72
N ASN A 163 -9.42 -4.25 1.20
CA ASN A 163 -10.31 -3.28 1.85
C ASN A 163 -10.89 -3.87 3.14
N ILE A 164 -11.36 -3.02 4.05
CA ILE A 164 -12.15 -3.42 5.22
C ILE A 164 -13.50 -2.73 5.11
N THR A 165 -14.59 -3.50 5.13
CA THR A 165 -15.95 -2.97 5.07
C THR A 165 -16.42 -2.49 6.44
N LEU A 166 -17.47 -1.67 6.45
CA LEU A 166 -18.03 -1.11 7.69
C LEU A 166 -18.57 -2.19 8.65
N ASP A 167 -19.04 -3.31 8.10
CA ASP A 167 -19.48 -4.50 8.86
C ASP A 167 -18.32 -5.38 9.34
N GLY A 168 -17.06 -4.92 9.21
CA GLY A 168 -15.91 -5.62 9.77
C GLY A 168 -15.39 -6.80 8.94
N ARG A 169 -15.70 -6.86 7.64
CA ARG A 169 -15.13 -7.89 6.76
C ARG A 169 -13.87 -7.41 6.05
N LEU A 170 -12.84 -8.24 6.05
CA LEU A 170 -11.66 -8.08 5.21
C LEU A 170 -11.98 -8.58 3.80
N VAL A 171 -11.84 -7.69 2.80
CA VAL A 171 -12.03 -8.02 1.39
C VAL A 171 -10.67 -8.08 0.72
N LEU A 172 -10.32 -9.26 0.21
CA LEU A 172 -9.07 -9.56 -0.49
C LEU A 172 -9.33 -9.80 -1.98
N PRO A 173 -8.33 -9.62 -2.85
CA PRO A 173 -8.44 -10.02 -4.25
C PRO A 173 -8.79 -11.51 -4.38
N ARG A 174 -9.74 -11.84 -5.24
CA ARG A 174 -10.26 -13.21 -5.45
C ARG A 174 -9.16 -14.26 -5.76
N GLY A 175 -8.10 -13.83 -6.45
CA GLY A 175 -6.95 -14.68 -6.79
C GLY A 175 -6.12 -15.11 -5.56
N LEU A 176 -6.26 -14.45 -4.42
CA LEU A 176 -5.58 -14.84 -3.18
C LEU A 176 -6.22 -16.01 -2.46
N ARG A 177 -7.37 -16.53 -2.91
CA ARG A 177 -8.06 -17.66 -2.27
C ARG A 177 -7.15 -18.87 -2.04
N HIS A 178 -6.30 -19.19 -3.00
CA HIS A 178 -5.35 -20.30 -2.91
C HIS A 178 -4.21 -20.01 -1.91
N THR A 179 -3.67 -18.79 -1.96
CA THR A 179 -2.61 -18.37 -1.01
C THR A 179 -3.13 -18.33 0.41
N VAL A 180 -4.33 -17.79 0.63
CA VAL A 180 -4.98 -17.75 1.94
C VAL A 180 -5.31 -19.16 2.42
N GLY A 181 -5.86 -20.02 1.54
CA GLY A 181 -6.13 -21.42 1.84
C GLY A 181 -4.88 -22.14 2.36
N ARG A 182 -3.77 -22.06 1.62
CA ARG A 182 -2.49 -22.63 2.04
C ARG A 182 -1.99 -22.08 3.37
N ILE A 183 -2.07 -20.77 3.59
CA ILE A 183 -1.64 -20.14 4.86
C ILE A 183 -2.50 -20.65 6.04
N VAL A 184 -3.80 -20.84 5.84
CA VAL A 184 -4.73 -21.35 6.85
C VAL A 184 -4.46 -22.83 7.14
N GLU A 185 -4.23 -23.63 6.10
CA GLU A 185 -3.89 -25.06 6.20
C GLU A 185 -2.54 -25.28 6.91
N ASP A 186 -1.51 -24.53 6.54
CA ASP A 186 -0.19 -24.56 7.18
C ASP A 186 -0.26 -24.21 8.67
N ALA A 187 -1.26 -23.43 9.07
CA ALA A 187 -1.53 -23.09 10.47
C ALA A 187 -2.40 -24.13 11.20
N GLY A 188 -2.72 -25.26 10.57
CA GLY A 188 -3.51 -26.35 11.14
C GLY A 188 -5.01 -26.07 11.18
N SER A 189 -5.50 -25.17 10.33
CA SER A 189 -6.91 -24.78 10.24
C SER A 189 -7.46 -25.08 8.84
N ARG A 190 -8.78 -25.07 8.68
CA ARG A 190 -9.43 -25.27 7.37
C ARG A 190 -10.10 -24.01 6.87
N LEU A 191 -9.86 -23.63 5.61
CA LEU A 191 -10.62 -22.58 4.94
C LEU A 191 -11.87 -23.18 4.30
N VAL A 192 -13.05 -22.71 4.70
CA VAL A 192 -14.34 -23.09 4.08
C VAL A 192 -14.84 -21.90 3.28
N ILE A 193 -15.01 -22.10 1.97
CA ILE A 193 -15.42 -21.06 1.04
C ILE A 193 -16.85 -21.32 0.58
N THR A 194 -17.72 -20.33 0.80
CA THR A 194 -19.03 -20.25 0.15
C THR A 194 -18.86 -19.45 -1.14
N ASP A 195 -19.02 -20.11 -2.28
CA ASP A 195 -18.88 -19.46 -3.59
C ASP A 195 -20.20 -18.80 -4.01
N THR A 196 -20.20 -17.47 -4.06
CA THR A 196 -21.32 -16.64 -4.47
C THR A 196 -20.94 -15.80 -5.69
N ARG A 197 -19.96 -16.25 -6.49
CA ARG A 197 -19.63 -15.62 -7.77
C ARG A 197 -20.77 -15.83 -8.76
N ASP A 198 -20.90 -14.89 -9.69
CA ASP A 198 -21.83 -15.04 -10.81
C ASP A 198 -21.33 -16.14 -11.75
N ALA A 199 -22.03 -17.27 -11.82
CA ALA A 199 -21.78 -18.31 -12.83
C ALA A 199 -22.21 -17.87 -14.24
N GLY A 200 -23.01 -16.81 -14.32
CA GLY A 200 -23.56 -16.27 -15.56
C GLY A 200 -24.77 -17.03 -16.09
N ARG A 201 -25.24 -16.61 -17.25
CA ARG A 201 -26.25 -17.32 -18.05
C ARG A 201 -25.59 -18.21 -19.08
N GLU A 202 -26.14 -19.39 -19.29
CA GLU A 202 -25.78 -20.25 -20.42
C GLU A 202 -26.15 -19.55 -21.74
N ILE A 203 -25.25 -19.61 -22.72
CA ILE A 203 -25.43 -18.99 -24.04
C ILE A 203 -25.14 -20.01 -25.14
N GLU A 204 -25.95 -19.98 -26.19
CA GLU A 204 -25.74 -20.81 -27.37
C GLU A 204 -24.91 -20.03 -28.40
N VAL A 205 -23.63 -20.39 -28.54
CA VAL A 205 -22.69 -19.75 -29.46
C VAL A 205 -21.85 -20.80 -30.17
N ALA A 206 -21.67 -20.65 -31.48
CA ALA A 206 -20.85 -21.54 -32.28
C ALA A 206 -19.54 -20.85 -32.67
N PHE A 207 -18.40 -21.48 -32.40
CA PHE A 207 -17.10 -21.00 -32.86
C PHE A 207 -16.84 -21.43 -34.30
N THR A 208 -16.53 -20.47 -35.19
CA THR A 208 -16.50 -20.72 -36.64
C THR A 208 -15.11 -20.83 -37.26
N ALA A 209 -14.04 -20.72 -36.46
CA ALA A 209 -12.67 -20.81 -36.94
C ALA A 209 -12.00 -22.11 -36.48
N GLU A 210 -10.94 -22.50 -37.17
CA GLU A 210 -10.08 -23.62 -36.76
C GLU A 210 -8.93 -23.10 -35.91
N LEU A 211 -8.73 -23.71 -34.73
CA LEU A 211 -7.59 -23.41 -33.88
C LEU A 211 -6.36 -24.15 -34.37
N THR A 212 -5.23 -23.46 -34.43
CA THR A 212 -3.92 -24.11 -34.53
C THR A 212 -3.65 -24.98 -33.30
N THR A 213 -2.76 -25.98 -33.41
CA THR A 213 -2.38 -26.85 -32.28
C THR A 213 -1.96 -26.06 -31.05
N ARG A 214 -1.19 -24.97 -31.23
CA ARG A 214 -0.74 -24.10 -30.13
C ARG A 214 -1.91 -23.35 -29.48
N GLN A 215 -2.88 -22.89 -30.26
CA GLN A 215 -4.07 -22.22 -29.75
C GLN A 215 -4.98 -23.19 -29.00
N SER A 216 -5.20 -24.40 -29.53
CA SER A 216 -5.98 -25.45 -28.86
C SER A 216 -5.38 -25.87 -27.52
N ALA A 217 -4.04 -26.05 -27.47
CA ALA A 217 -3.34 -26.31 -26.22
C ALA A 217 -3.50 -25.18 -25.19
N ALA A 218 -3.47 -23.91 -25.65
CA ALA A 218 -3.69 -22.76 -24.78
C ALA A 218 -5.13 -22.71 -24.25
N VAL A 219 -6.13 -22.95 -25.10
CA VAL A 219 -7.55 -23.02 -24.68
C VAL A 219 -7.73 -24.11 -23.62
N SER A 220 -7.24 -25.33 -23.89
CA SER A 220 -7.36 -26.46 -22.97
C SER A 220 -6.74 -26.19 -21.61
N ALA A 221 -5.53 -25.61 -21.59
CA ALA A 221 -4.84 -25.24 -20.35
C ALA A 221 -5.61 -24.17 -19.55
N MET A 222 -6.23 -23.20 -20.23
CA MET A 222 -6.97 -22.12 -19.57
C MET A 222 -8.36 -22.55 -19.09
N LEU A 223 -9.02 -23.51 -19.76
CA LEU A 223 -10.33 -24.02 -19.36
C LEU A 223 -10.28 -24.81 -18.05
N ALA A 224 -9.14 -25.41 -17.71
CA ALA A 224 -8.92 -26.12 -16.44
C ALA A 224 -8.92 -25.21 -15.19
N HIS A 225 -8.95 -23.89 -15.39
CA HIS A 225 -8.89 -22.90 -14.33
C HIS A 225 -10.04 -21.88 -14.45
N ASP A 226 -10.49 -21.36 -13.30
CA ASP A 226 -11.49 -20.29 -13.28
C ASP A 226 -10.91 -18.95 -13.78
N ASP A 227 -9.68 -18.66 -13.37
CA ASP A 227 -9.00 -17.41 -13.65
C ASP A 227 -7.58 -17.66 -14.16
N GLY A 228 -7.15 -16.84 -15.13
CA GLY A 228 -5.80 -16.93 -15.68
C GLY A 228 -5.41 -15.77 -16.58
N MET A 229 -4.13 -15.68 -16.91
CA MET A 229 -3.58 -14.67 -17.81
C MET A 229 -2.91 -15.34 -19.01
N LEU A 230 -3.45 -15.11 -20.20
CA LEU A 230 -2.88 -15.56 -21.46
C LEU A 230 -1.86 -14.53 -21.95
N VAL A 231 -0.58 -14.93 -21.89
CA VAL A 231 0.53 -14.15 -22.41
C VAL A 231 0.91 -14.67 -23.80
N ALA A 232 0.69 -13.86 -24.83
CA ALA A 232 1.08 -14.22 -26.18
C ALA A 232 1.50 -12.97 -26.99
N PRO A 233 2.53 -13.03 -27.85
CA PRO A 233 2.92 -11.91 -28.71
C PRO A 233 1.76 -11.36 -29.56
N PRO A 234 1.85 -10.11 -30.07
CA PRO A 234 0.95 -9.63 -31.12
C PRO A 234 0.92 -10.60 -32.31
N GLY A 235 -0.23 -10.72 -32.99
CA GLY A 235 -0.39 -11.64 -34.11
C GLY A 235 -0.59 -13.12 -33.74
N SER A 236 -0.45 -13.51 -32.47
CA SER A 236 -0.65 -14.91 -32.02
C SER A 236 -2.12 -15.37 -31.99
N GLY A 237 -3.07 -14.50 -32.36
CA GLY A 237 -4.49 -14.80 -32.34
C GLY A 237 -5.13 -14.82 -30.94
N LYS A 238 -4.70 -13.93 -30.02
CA LYS A 238 -5.28 -13.82 -28.65
C LYS A 238 -6.80 -13.71 -28.66
N THR A 239 -7.35 -12.87 -29.55
CA THR A 239 -8.80 -12.70 -29.71
C THR A 239 -9.48 -13.97 -30.22
N VAL A 240 -8.82 -14.75 -31.10
CA VAL A 240 -9.34 -16.03 -31.61
C VAL A 240 -9.41 -17.07 -30.48
N ILE A 241 -8.33 -17.20 -29.71
CA ILE A 241 -8.29 -18.05 -28.51
C ILE A 241 -9.40 -17.66 -27.54
N ALA A 242 -9.56 -16.36 -27.28
CA ALA A 242 -10.58 -15.86 -26.37
C ALA A 242 -12.01 -16.13 -26.87
N CYS A 243 -12.28 -16.00 -28.18
CA CYS A 243 -13.58 -16.37 -28.75
C CYS A 243 -13.83 -17.88 -28.60
N ALA A 244 -12.84 -18.73 -28.86
CA ALA A 244 -12.98 -20.16 -28.61
C ALA A 244 -13.28 -20.44 -27.13
N MET A 245 -12.62 -19.77 -26.18
CA MET A 245 -12.94 -19.89 -24.76
C MET A 245 -14.36 -19.45 -24.41
N ILE A 246 -14.91 -18.43 -25.07
CA ILE A 246 -16.32 -18.02 -24.88
C ILE A 246 -17.25 -19.16 -25.31
N ALA A 247 -16.97 -19.77 -26.47
CA ALA A 247 -17.78 -20.85 -26.99
C ALA A 247 -17.70 -22.12 -26.13
N GLU A 248 -16.50 -22.52 -25.73
CA GLU A 248 -16.28 -23.70 -24.88
C GLU A 248 -16.92 -23.54 -23.49
N ARG A 249 -16.88 -22.34 -22.90
CA ARG A 249 -17.56 -22.09 -21.62
C ARG A 249 -19.07 -21.92 -21.76
N ALA A 250 -19.57 -21.63 -22.97
CA ALA A 250 -20.99 -21.37 -23.26
C ALA A 250 -21.66 -20.45 -22.22
N THR A 251 -20.93 -19.44 -21.74
CA THR A 251 -21.36 -18.57 -20.64
C THR A 251 -21.36 -17.12 -21.07
N SER A 252 -22.40 -16.39 -20.68
CA SER A 252 -22.52 -14.93 -20.85
C SER A 252 -21.21 -14.21 -20.50
N THR A 253 -20.67 -13.47 -21.48
CA THR A 253 -19.32 -12.93 -21.41
C THR A 253 -19.29 -11.41 -21.55
N LEU A 254 -18.53 -10.75 -20.68
CA LEU A 254 -18.21 -9.33 -20.76
C LEU A 254 -16.73 -9.12 -21.10
N ILE A 255 -16.46 -8.44 -22.21
CA ILE A 255 -15.11 -8.07 -22.64
C ILE A 255 -14.80 -6.64 -22.21
N LEU A 256 -13.76 -6.46 -21.43
CA LEU A 256 -13.26 -5.17 -20.95
C LEU A 256 -12.10 -4.68 -21.82
N VAL A 257 -12.21 -3.45 -22.32
CA VAL A 257 -11.20 -2.79 -23.15
C VAL A 257 -10.98 -1.34 -22.71
N ASP A 258 -9.82 -0.76 -23.01
CA ASP A 258 -9.49 0.62 -22.61
C ASP A 258 -9.80 1.66 -23.72
N ARG A 259 -9.75 1.26 -25.00
CA ARG A 259 -9.87 2.14 -26.17
C ARG A 259 -11.05 1.78 -27.07
N LYS A 260 -11.63 2.80 -27.71
CA LYS A 260 -12.75 2.64 -28.64
C LYS A 260 -12.40 1.76 -29.85
N ALA A 261 -11.20 1.92 -30.41
CA ALA A 261 -10.73 1.10 -31.54
C ALA A 261 -10.68 -0.40 -31.18
N LEU A 262 -10.23 -0.74 -29.97
CA LEU A 262 -10.25 -2.13 -29.48
C LEU A 262 -11.68 -2.63 -29.30
N ALA A 263 -12.60 -1.79 -28.80
CA ALA A 263 -14.00 -2.17 -28.69
C ALA A 263 -14.61 -2.52 -30.05
N GLU A 264 -14.36 -1.70 -31.07
CA GLU A 264 -14.86 -1.94 -32.43
C GLU A 264 -14.24 -3.20 -33.05
N GLN A 265 -12.94 -3.41 -32.84
CA GLN A 265 -12.25 -4.63 -33.26
C GLN A 265 -12.88 -5.86 -32.60
N TRP A 266 -13.08 -5.85 -31.28
CA TRP A 266 -13.69 -6.97 -30.57
C TRP A 266 -15.08 -7.30 -31.10
N ARG A 267 -15.90 -6.28 -31.37
CA ARG A 267 -17.22 -6.50 -31.94
C ARG A 267 -17.19 -7.21 -33.27
N SER A 268 -16.34 -6.74 -34.20
CA SER A 268 -16.15 -7.38 -35.50
C SER A 268 -15.70 -8.84 -35.34
N ARG A 269 -14.82 -9.12 -34.37
CA ARG A 269 -14.34 -10.49 -34.11
C ARG A 269 -15.40 -11.39 -33.49
N ILE A 270 -16.24 -10.86 -32.60
CA ILE A 270 -17.38 -11.60 -32.02
C ILE A 270 -18.39 -11.94 -33.13
N GLU A 271 -18.75 -10.98 -33.97
CA GLU A 271 -19.68 -11.22 -35.09
C GLU A 271 -19.08 -12.25 -36.08
N GLN A 272 -17.78 -12.14 -36.38
CA GLN A 272 -17.08 -13.06 -37.27
C GLN A 272 -16.99 -14.50 -36.70
N PHE A 273 -16.53 -14.64 -35.46
CA PHE A 273 -16.13 -15.94 -34.91
C PHE A 273 -17.19 -16.62 -34.07
N LEU A 274 -18.17 -15.88 -33.53
CA LEU A 274 -19.23 -16.40 -32.67
C LEU A 274 -20.63 -16.25 -33.26
N ARG A 275 -20.77 -15.54 -34.40
CA ARG A 275 -22.04 -15.29 -35.10
C ARG A 275 -23.13 -14.65 -34.23
N VAL A 276 -22.73 -13.90 -33.20
CA VAL A 276 -23.65 -13.13 -32.35
C VAL A 276 -23.43 -11.64 -32.52
N GLN A 277 -24.50 -10.86 -32.40
CA GLN A 277 -24.40 -9.40 -32.39
C GLN A 277 -24.09 -8.92 -30.97
N PRO A 278 -22.90 -8.38 -30.69
CA PRO A 278 -22.55 -7.93 -29.35
C PRO A 278 -23.26 -6.63 -29.01
N GLY A 279 -23.57 -6.40 -27.75
CA GLY A 279 -23.84 -5.07 -27.21
C GLY A 279 -22.54 -4.34 -26.85
N GLN A 280 -22.68 -3.08 -26.45
CA GLN A 280 -21.55 -2.27 -26.03
C GLN A 280 -21.96 -1.15 -25.07
N ILE A 281 -21.12 -0.92 -24.06
CA ILE A 281 -21.15 0.29 -23.24
C ILE A 281 -19.83 1.07 -23.35
N GLY A 282 -19.95 2.38 -23.58
CA GLY A 282 -18.83 3.29 -23.83
C GLY A 282 -18.59 3.56 -25.32
N GLY A 283 -17.74 4.56 -25.62
CA GLY A 283 -17.42 4.94 -27.00
C GLY A 283 -18.62 5.50 -27.80
N GLY A 284 -19.67 5.97 -27.10
CA GLY A 284 -20.92 6.45 -27.68
C GLY A 284 -22.08 5.45 -27.60
N ARG A 285 -21.85 4.20 -27.20
CA ARG A 285 -22.90 3.16 -27.05
C ARG A 285 -23.27 2.92 -25.59
N ARG A 286 -24.50 2.45 -25.35
CA ARG A 286 -25.10 2.35 -24.00
C ARG A 286 -25.93 1.09 -23.76
N LYS A 287 -25.93 0.11 -24.66
CA LYS A 287 -26.81 -1.06 -24.59
C LYS A 287 -25.99 -2.35 -24.56
N LEU A 288 -26.16 -3.13 -23.51
CA LEU A 288 -25.65 -4.49 -23.37
C LEU A 288 -26.76 -5.50 -23.74
N THR A 289 -26.41 -6.66 -24.26
CA THR A 289 -27.37 -7.72 -24.62
C THR A 289 -27.53 -8.77 -23.53
N GLY A 290 -26.53 -8.94 -22.66
CA GLY A 290 -26.47 -9.98 -21.63
C GLY A 290 -25.93 -11.31 -22.16
N VAL A 291 -25.42 -11.35 -23.40
CA VAL A 291 -24.91 -12.57 -24.06
C VAL A 291 -23.40 -12.49 -24.21
N VAL A 292 -22.91 -11.76 -25.22
CA VAL A 292 -21.48 -11.43 -25.37
C VAL A 292 -21.39 -9.93 -25.63
N ASP A 293 -20.76 -9.20 -24.73
CA ASP A 293 -20.80 -7.73 -24.74
C ASP A 293 -19.43 -7.11 -24.52
N VAL A 294 -19.27 -5.88 -25.01
CA VAL A 294 -18.02 -5.12 -24.86
C VAL A 294 -18.23 -3.90 -23.97
N ALA A 295 -17.47 -3.78 -22.88
CA ALA A 295 -17.49 -2.63 -22.00
C ALA A 295 -16.14 -1.90 -21.99
N MET A 296 -16.20 -0.59 -22.16
CA MET A 296 -15.00 0.25 -22.03
C MET A 296 -14.72 0.58 -20.56
N LEU A 297 -13.50 0.28 -20.10
CA LEU A 297 -13.03 0.58 -18.75
C LEU A 297 -13.25 2.05 -18.34
N PRO A 298 -12.91 3.08 -19.16
CA PRO A 298 -13.17 4.47 -18.80
C PRO A 298 -14.65 4.82 -18.60
N SER A 299 -15.57 4.04 -19.17
CA SER A 299 -17.01 4.25 -19.00
C SER A 299 -17.53 3.56 -17.74
N LEU A 300 -16.99 2.39 -17.40
CA LEU A 300 -17.35 1.67 -16.17
C LEU A 300 -16.88 2.39 -14.90
N THR A 301 -15.72 3.06 -14.96
CA THR A 301 -15.10 3.66 -13.75
C THR A 301 -15.84 4.87 -13.22
N ARG A 302 -16.68 5.49 -14.06
CA ARG A 302 -17.53 6.64 -13.71
C ARG A 302 -18.88 6.22 -13.11
N ARG A 303 -19.14 4.91 -13.00
CA ARG A 303 -20.44 4.37 -12.58
C ARG A 303 -20.40 3.85 -11.15
N ALA A 304 -21.50 4.07 -10.42
CA ALA A 304 -21.69 3.52 -9.09
C ALA A 304 -22.27 2.09 -9.12
N ASP A 305 -23.06 1.79 -10.15
CA ASP A 305 -23.85 0.57 -10.35
C ASP A 305 -23.11 -0.52 -11.15
N VAL A 306 -21.78 -0.56 -11.10
CA VAL A 306 -20.98 -1.54 -11.86
C VAL A 306 -21.35 -2.98 -11.50
N ALA A 307 -21.61 -3.26 -10.22
CA ALA A 307 -22.02 -4.60 -9.77
C ALA A 307 -23.35 -5.02 -10.43
N ASP A 308 -24.36 -4.14 -10.40
CA ASP A 308 -25.67 -4.42 -10.99
C ASP A 308 -25.61 -4.52 -12.51
N LEU A 309 -24.85 -3.64 -13.16
CA LEU A 309 -24.67 -3.63 -14.62
C LEU A 309 -23.97 -4.89 -15.12
N THR A 310 -23.07 -5.46 -14.32
CA THR A 310 -22.30 -6.66 -14.68
C THR A 310 -22.84 -7.94 -14.05
N ALA A 311 -23.95 -7.85 -13.31
CA ALA A 311 -24.64 -9.00 -12.74
C ALA A 311 -25.12 -9.94 -13.84
N GLY A 312 -24.94 -11.24 -13.62
CA GLY A 312 -25.34 -12.26 -14.59
C GLY A 312 -24.37 -12.48 -15.74
N TYR A 313 -23.22 -11.79 -15.80
CA TYR A 313 -22.08 -12.22 -16.63
C TYR A 313 -21.19 -13.17 -15.84
N GLY A 314 -21.03 -14.40 -16.34
CA GLY A 314 -20.22 -15.42 -15.68
C GLY A 314 -18.76 -15.41 -16.08
N HIS A 315 -18.45 -14.83 -17.23
CA HIS A 315 -17.10 -14.78 -17.79
C HIS A 315 -16.70 -13.35 -18.13
N VAL A 316 -15.51 -12.95 -17.68
CA VAL A 316 -14.92 -11.64 -17.96
C VAL A 316 -13.61 -11.82 -18.68
N ILE A 317 -13.45 -11.14 -19.81
CA ILE A 317 -12.20 -11.11 -20.56
C ILE A 317 -11.67 -9.69 -20.50
N VAL A 318 -10.41 -9.50 -20.14
CA VAL A 318 -9.76 -8.19 -20.10
C VAL A 318 -8.67 -8.16 -21.16
N ASP A 319 -8.89 -7.37 -22.22
CA ASP A 319 -7.87 -7.16 -23.23
C ASP A 319 -6.86 -6.09 -22.79
N GLU A 320 -5.60 -6.29 -23.16
CA GLU A 320 -4.46 -5.55 -22.64
C GLU A 320 -4.51 -5.40 -21.11
N CYS A 321 -4.70 -6.52 -20.41
CA CYS A 321 -4.94 -6.56 -18.97
C CYS A 321 -3.84 -5.91 -18.11
N HIS A 322 -2.66 -5.68 -18.70
CA HIS A 322 -1.59 -4.88 -18.08
C HIS A 322 -2.04 -3.43 -17.75
N HIS A 323 -3.01 -2.88 -18.48
CA HIS A 323 -3.63 -1.57 -18.18
C HIS A 323 -4.64 -1.62 -17.02
N LEU A 324 -5.22 -2.79 -16.69
CA LEU A 324 -6.18 -2.92 -15.57
C LEU A 324 -5.53 -2.57 -14.22
N ALA A 325 -4.22 -2.72 -14.12
CA ALA A 325 -3.42 -2.37 -12.95
C ALA A 325 -3.27 -0.86 -12.73
N ALA A 326 -3.69 -0.02 -13.68
CA ALA A 326 -3.80 1.42 -13.45
C ALA A 326 -4.85 1.68 -12.35
N ALA A 327 -4.48 2.49 -11.36
CA ALA A 327 -5.33 2.80 -10.20
C ALA A 327 -6.74 3.31 -10.59
N ALA A 328 -6.88 3.88 -11.79
CA ALA A 328 -8.15 4.35 -12.34
C ALA A 328 -9.15 3.22 -12.63
N TYR A 329 -8.71 1.99 -12.91
CA TYR A 329 -9.55 0.89 -13.41
C TYR A 329 -9.78 -0.23 -12.38
N ASP A 330 -8.88 -0.35 -11.41
CA ASP A 330 -8.93 -1.34 -10.32
C ASP A 330 -10.27 -1.31 -9.55
N HIS A 331 -10.80 -0.12 -9.27
CA HIS A 331 -12.05 0.03 -8.53
C HIS A 331 -13.27 -0.57 -9.25
N ALA A 332 -13.34 -0.48 -10.58
CA ALA A 332 -14.43 -1.07 -11.36
C ALA A 332 -14.31 -2.60 -11.38
N ALA A 333 -13.10 -3.13 -11.64
CA ALA A 333 -12.85 -4.57 -11.71
C ALA A 333 -13.14 -5.30 -10.39
N LYS A 334 -12.86 -4.65 -9.25
CA LYS A 334 -13.13 -5.16 -7.89
C LYS A 334 -14.62 -5.32 -7.55
N ARG A 335 -15.52 -4.79 -8.38
CA ARG A 335 -16.98 -4.88 -8.18
C ARG A 335 -17.64 -5.98 -9.01
N ILE A 336 -16.94 -6.50 -10.03
CA ILE A 336 -17.49 -7.50 -10.94
C ILE A 336 -17.38 -8.89 -10.29
N GLY A 337 -18.52 -9.57 -10.15
CA GLY A 337 -18.68 -10.83 -9.42
C GLY A 337 -18.45 -12.11 -10.22
N ALA A 338 -18.09 -12.01 -11.50
CA ALA A 338 -17.96 -13.14 -12.43
C ALA A 338 -17.06 -14.28 -11.92
N GLN A 339 -17.49 -15.51 -12.16
CA GLN A 339 -16.76 -16.73 -11.83
C GLN A 339 -15.45 -16.84 -12.62
N PHE A 340 -15.52 -16.63 -13.93
CA PHE A 340 -14.40 -16.84 -14.85
C PHE A 340 -13.71 -15.53 -15.24
N TRP A 341 -12.37 -15.49 -15.20
CA TRP A 341 -11.58 -14.31 -15.57
C TRP A 341 -10.42 -14.65 -16.49
N LEU A 342 -10.36 -14.00 -17.63
CA LEU A 342 -9.28 -14.15 -18.60
C LEU A 342 -8.59 -12.81 -18.85
N GLY A 343 -7.33 -12.68 -18.44
CA GLY A 343 -6.48 -11.56 -18.85
C GLY A 343 -5.75 -11.88 -20.16
N LEU A 344 -5.77 -10.96 -21.12
CA LEU A 344 -5.00 -11.06 -22.36
C LEU A 344 -3.91 -10.00 -22.37
N THR A 345 -2.66 -10.39 -22.62
CA THR A 345 -1.57 -9.42 -22.76
C THR A 345 -0.44 -9.94 -23.67
N ALA A 346 0.24 -9.02 -24.35
CA ALA A 346 1.51 -9.31 -25.01
C ALA A 346 2.71 -9.26 -24.06
N THR A 347 2.60 -8.53 -22.95
CA THR A 347 3.70 -8.22 -22.05
C THR A 347 3.23 -8.36 -20.60
N PRO A 348 3.64 -9.42 -19.88
CA PRO A 348 3.21 -9.63 -18.50
C PRO A 348 3.94 -8.69 -17.52
N THR A 349 5.06 -8.07 -17.94
CA THR A 349 5.84 -7.20 -17.08
C THR A 349 5.27 -5.79 -17.05
N ARG A 350 4.94 -5.34 -15.84
CA ARG A 350 4.58 -3.97 -15.49
C ARG A 350 5.68 -3.00 -15.93
N ARG A 351 5.41 -2.16 -16.93
CA ARG A 351 6.24 -0.99 -17.31
C ARG A 351 5.40 0.29 -17.23
N ASP A 352 4.78 0.51 -16.08
CA ASP A 352 3.98 1.72 -15.89
C ASP A 352 4.75 2.69 -15.00
N SER A 353 5.43 3.60 -15.70
CA SER A 353 5.89 4.89 -15.21
C SER A 353 4.67 5.71 -14.77
N LEU A 354 4.26 5.56 -13.52
CA LEU A 354 3.20 6.38 -12.94
C LEU A 354 3.70 7.83 -12.85
N GLY A 355 3.17 8.66 -13.76
CA GLY A 355 3.59 10.02 -14.07
C GLY A 355 3.87 10.94 -12.89
N GLU A 356 4.74 11.90 -13.18
CA GLU A 356 5.13 13.01 -12.33
C GLU A 356 3.92 13.88 -11.98
N LEU A 357 3.71 14.09 -10.69
CA LEU A 357 2.97 15.24 -10.16
C LEU A 357 3.92 15.88 -9.15
N GLY A 358 4.86 16.67 -9.68
CA GLY A 358 5.68 17.57 -8.88
C GLY A 358 4.85 18.81 -8.56
N MET A 359 4.43 18.95 -7.31
CA MET A 359 4.05 20.27 -6.79
C MET A 359 5.32 21.05 -6.46
N ASP A 360 5.52 22.14 -7.17
CA ASP A 360 6.49 23.19 -6.86
C ASP A 360 6.08 23.93 -5.57
N ARG A 361 7.02 24.12 -4.64
CA ARG A 361 6.86 25.00 -3.48
C ARG A 361 8.15 25.77 -3.25
N ARG A 362 8.29 26.87 -3.98
CA ARG A 362 9.32 27.89 -3.73
C ARG A 362 8.86 28.92 -2.71
N THR A 363 9.82 29.40 -1.93
CA THR A 363 9.82 30.57 -1.02
C THR A 363 9.22 30.41 0.38
N ALA A 364 9.97 29.76 1.28
CA ALA A 364 9.93 30.04 2.71
C ALA A 364 11.36 30.40 3.17
N ALA A 365 11.51 31.48 3.94
CA ALA A 365 12.78 31.81 4.59
C ALA A 365 13.04 30.82 5.72
N TYR A 366 14.17 30.11 5.65
CA TYR A 366 14.60 29.15 6.67
C TYR A 366 15.36 29.90 7.76
N LEU A 367 15.03 29.65 9.03
CA LEU A 367 15.77 30.20 10.17
C LEU A 367 16.67 29.11 10.76
N PRO A 368 17.89 29.44 11.20
CA PRO A 368 18.72 28.53 11.96
C PRO A 368 18.01 28.15 13.27
N LEU A 369 18.18 26.92 13.74
CA LEU A 369 17.69 26.49 15.05
C LEU A 369 18.58 27.11 16.13
N THR A 370 18.15 28.25 16.67
CA THR A 370 18.84 28.91 17.79
C THR A 370 18.06 28.73 19.10
N ALA A 371 18.72 28.99 20.23
CA ALA A 371 18.09 28.93 21.55
C ALA A 371 16.88 29.88 21.64
N GLU A 372 16.93 31.03 20.98
CA GLU A 372 15.85 32.01 20.94
C GLU A 372 14.62 31.48 20.20
N VAL A 373 14.81 30.80 19.06
CA VAL A 373 13.70 30.19 18.30
C VAL A 373 13.07 29.04 19.08
N VAL A 374 13.88 28.24 19.78
CA VAL A 374 13.40 27.19 20.68
C VAL A 374 12.58 27.81 21.82
N ALA A 375 13.10 28.84 22.50
CA ALA A 375 12.39 29.52 23.58
C ALA A 375 11.04 30.10 23.11
N ALA A 376 11.02 30.77 21.95
CA ALA A 376 9.81 31.32 21.36
C ALA A 376 8.76 30.23 21.03
N HIS A 377 9.19 29.05 20.57
CA HIS A 377 8.28 27.91 20.36
C HIS A 377 7.70 27.38 21.68
N LEU A 378 8.53 27.26 22.72
CA LEU A 378 8.14 26.73 24.03
C LEU A 378 7.24 27.66 24.85
N VAL A 379 7.38 28.98 24.67
CA VAL A 379 6.46 29.98 25.24
C VAL A 379 5.20 30.14 24.39
N GLY A 380 5.29 29.77 23.11
CA GLY A 380 4.17 29.63 22.20
C GLY A 380 3.97 30.82 21.25
N ASP A 381 5.00 31.62 21.07
CA ASP A 381 5.04 32.78 20.17
C ASP A 381 5.20 32.34 18.72
N VAL A 382 5.92 31.23 18.49
CA VAL A 382 6.10 30.66 17.15
C VAL A 382 5.73 29.18 17.14
N PHE A 383 5.62 28.64 15.93
CA PHE A 383 5.53 27.21 15.68
C PHE A 383 6.77 26.78 14.92
N MET A 384 7.44 25.75 15.43
CA MET A 384 8.62 25.16 14.82
C MET A 384 8.27 23.83 14.16
N GLY A 385 8.76 23.61 12.95
CA GLY A 385 8.92 22.27 12.39
C GLY A 385 10.41 21.90 12.31
N LEU A 386 10.72 20.63 12.48
CA LEU A 386 12.07 20.06 12.45
C LEU A 386 12.29 19.26 11.17
N TYR A 387 13.45 19.45 10.55
CA TYR A 387 13.96 18.54 9.53
C TYR A 387 14.89 17.50 10.19
N PRO A 388 14.52 16.21 10.19
CA PRO A 388 15.28 15.16 10.86
C PRO A 388 16.55 14.74 10.10
N LEU A 389 16.65 15.04 8.80
CA LEU A 389 17.81 14.72 7.96
C LEU A 389 18.77 15.91 7.91
N LEU A 390 20.01 15.67 8.35
CA LEU A 390 21.11 16.65 8.37
C LEU A 390 21.89 16.62 7.04
N THR A 391 22.73 17.64 6.82
CA THR A 391 23.53 17.86 5.59
C THR A 391 24.43 16.69 5.19
N GLU A 392 24.82 15.85 6.15
CA GLU A 392 25.63 14.65 5.93
C GLU A 392 24.81 13.36 5.76
N ASN A 393 23.51 13.48 5.46
CA ASN A 393 22.57 12.34 5.36
C ASN A 393 22.49 11.50 6.65
N THR A 394 22.68 12.17 7.78
CA THR A 394 22.54 11.61 9.12
C THR A 394 21.29 12.15 9.80
N CYS A 395 20.78 11.46 10.81
CA CYS A 395 19.69 11.92 11.65
C CYS A 395 20.03 11.72 13.12
N GLN A 396 19.48 12.57 13.99
CA GLN A 396 19.61 12.45 15.45
C GLN A 396 18.34 11.92 16.11
N PHE A 397 17.24 11.83 15.37
CA PHE A 397 16.00 11.21 15.80
C PHE A 397 15.23 10.65 14.62
N LEU A 398 14.34 9.70 14.91
CA LEU A 398 13.26 9.27 14.04
C LEU A 398 11.93 9.64 14.69
N ALA A 399 10.94 9.95 13.88
CA ALA A 399 9.58 10.13 14.35
C ALA A 399 8.60 9.40 13.44
N ALA A 400 7.74 8.55 13.99
CA ALA A 400 6.64 7.95 13.26
C ALA A 400 5.37 8.75 13.50
N ASP A 401 4.73 9.21 12.43
CA ASP A 401 3.52 10.01 12.48
C ASP A 401 2.26 9.15 12.25
N PHE A 402 1.31 9.24 13.18
CA PHE A 402 0.05 8.49 13.16
C PHE A 402 -1.12 9.46 13.14
N ASP A 403 -2.01 9.29 12.16
CA ASP A 403 -3.21 10.10 11.98
C ASP A 403 -4.47 9.22 11.94
N GLY A 404 -5.62 9.83 12.27
CA GLY A 404 -6.93 9.20 12.16
C GLY A 404 -7.53 8.79 13.51
N SER A 405 -8.70 8.17 13.48
CA SER A 405 -9.46 7.84 14.70
C SER A 405 -8.76 6.84 15.62
N THR A 406 -7.80 6.07 15.12
CA THR A 406 -7.03 5.09 15.90
C THR A 406 -5.59 5.51 16.17
N ALA A 407 -5.20 6.75 15.82
CA ALA A 407 -3.80 7.21 15.83
C ALA A 407 -3.07 6.95 17.15
N MET A 408 -3.69 7.28 18.28
CA MET A 408 -3.10 7.10 19.61
C MET A 408 -2.84 5.62 19.92
N LEU A 409 -3.78 4.74 19.58
CA LEU A 409 -3.65 3.30 19.83
C LEU A 409 -2.58 2.67 18.91
N ASP A 410 -2.53 3.12 17.66
CA ASP A 410 -1.54 2.69 16.67
C ASP A 410 -0.12 3.12 17.08
N ALA A 411 0.04 4.37 17.53
CA ALA A 411 1.29 4.90 18.04
C ALA A 411 1.73 4.20 19.34
N LEU A 412 0.80 3.93 20.25
CA LEU A 412 1.07 3.13 21.46
C LEU A 412 1.53 1.71 21.11
N ALA A 413 0.87 1.05 20.15
CA ALA A 413 1.23 -0.27 19.69
C ALA A 413 2.65 -0.27 19.08
N TYR A 414 2.98 0.75 18.29
CA TYR A 414 4.31 0.98 17.75
C TYR A 414 5.36 1.15 18.86
N CYS A 415 5.15 2.06 19.82
CA CYS A 415 6.08 2.27 20.94
C CYS A 415 6.32 1.00 21.75
N LYS A 416 5.27 0.21 22.02
CA LYS A 416 5.40 -1.07 22.73
C LYS A 416 6.20 -2.11 21.93
N ALA A 417 6.02 -2.16 20.61
CA ALA A 417 6.78 -3.07 19.75
C ALA A 417 8.26 -2.65 19.61
N ALA A 418 8.53 -1.35 19.49
CA ALA A 418 9.87 -0.77 19.48
C ALA A 418 10.61 -1.12 20.77
N ARG A 419 10.00 -0.83 21.94
CA ARG A 419 10.60 -1.14 23.25
C ARG A 419 10.83 -2.63 23.47
N ALA A 420 9.90 -3.49 23.02
CA ALA A 420 10.10 -4.95 23.06
C ALA A 420 11.29 -5.43 22.20
N SER A 421 11.68 -4.64 21.20
CA SER A 421 12.84 -4.91 20.33
C SER A 421 14.13 -4.22 20.84
N GLY A 422 14.09 -3.64 22.04
CA GLY A 422 15.21 -2.89 22.62
C GLY A 422 15.40 -1.49 22.04
N VAL A 423 14.37 -0.92 21.40
CA VAL A 423 14.39 0.45 20.88
C VAL A 423 13.59 1.37 21.80
N PRO A 424 14.24 2.32 22.49
CA PRO A 424 13.55 3.34 23.26
C PRO A 424 12.65 4.17 22.33
N ALA A 425 11.38 4.33 22.71
CA ALA A 425 10.43 5.14 21.99
C ALA A 425 9.55 5.93 22.97
N ALA A 426 9.33 7.21 22.68
CA ALA A 426 8.45 8.11 23.41
C ALA A 426 7.19 8.42 22.59
N LEU A 427 6.05 8.57 23.25
CA LEU A 427 4.76 8.81 22.61
C LEU A 427 4.30 10.25 22.91
N GLU A 428 3.94 11.00 21.87
CA GLU A 428 3.47 12.38 21.92
C GLU A 428 2.08 12.51 21.30
N ILE A 429 1.19 13.29 21.91
CA ILE A 429 -0.08 13.71 21.31
C ILE A 429 0.21 14.80 20.27
N SER A 430 -0.30 14.67 19.05
CA SER A 430 -0.02 15.67 18.01
C SER A 430 -0.66 17.04 18.32
N GLN A 431 -0.18 18.07 17.62
CA GLN A 431 -0.72 19.43 17.73
C GLN A 431 -2.23 19.57 17.42
N SER A 432 -2.81 18.62 16.68
CA SER A 432 -4.23 18.63 16.32
C SER A 432 -5.10 17.91 17.36
N GLY A 433 -4.49 17.15 18.27
CA GLY A 433 -5.17 16.24 19.20
C GLY A 433 -5.81 15.01 18.54
N ARG A 434 -5.76 14.92 17.20
CA ARG A 434 -6.35 13.81 16.42
C ARG A 434 -5.30 12.81 15.91
N GLY A 435 -4.02 13.14 16.10
CA GLY A 435 -2.88 12.29 15.73
C GLY A 435 -1.96 12.04 16.92
N ALA A 436 -0.94 11.23 16.72
CA ALA A 436 0.11 10.95 17.68
C ALA A 436 1.44 10.70 16.99
N HIS A 437 2.55 11.01 17.66
CA HIS A 437 3.89 10.76 17.14
C HIS A 437 4.64 9.81 18.07
N ALA A 438 5.39 8.87 17.49
CA ALA A 438 6.34 8.04 18.22
C ALA A 438 7.77 8.46 17.90
N TRP A 439 8.51 8.92 18.91
CA TRP A 439 9.85 9.48 18.79
C TRP A 439 10.91 8.49 19.26
N ILE A 440 11.99 8.34 18.48
CA ILE A 440 13.18 7.56 18.81
C ILE A 440 14.37 8.50 18.68
N PHE A 441 15.20 8.60 19.73
CA PHE A 441 16.35 9.49 19.75
C PHE A 441 17.66 8.71 19.72
N PHE A 442 18.67 9.28 19.07
CA PHE A 442 19.99 8.69 18.97
C PHE A 442 21.00 9.45 19.84
N ALA A 443 21.99 8.74 20.38
CA ALA A 443 23.04 9.35 21.18
C ALA A 443 23.99 10.21 20.32
N ASP A 444 24.23 9.76 19.08
CA ASP A 444 25.06 10.41 18.08
C ASP A 444 24.34 10.41 16.72
N PRO A 445 24.68 11.31 15.77
CA PRO A 445 24.16 11.26 14.42
C PRO A 445 24.39 9.90 13.75
N ILE A 446 23.34 9.28 13.23
CA ILE A 446 23.39 7.99 12.54
C ILE A 446 23.07 8.20 11.06
N PRO A 447 23.78 7.54 10.12
CA PRO A 447 23.37 7.51 8.71
C PRO A 447 21.92 7.01 8.58
N ASP A 448 21.06 7.72 7.83
CA ASP A 448 19.63 7.38 7.75
C ASP A 448 19.40 5.93 7.25
N LEU A 449 20.28 5.45 6.35
CA LEU A 449 20.28 4.06 5.86
C LEU A 449 20.48 3.00 6.96
N ALA A 450 21.17 3.36 8.05
CA ALA A 450 21.37 2.50 9.23
C ALA A 450 20.28 2.71 10.30
N ALA A 451 19.64 3.88 10.32
CA ALA A 451 18.51 4.18 11.20
C ALA A 451 17.22 3.47 10.77
N ARG A 452 17.12 3.06 9.49
CA ARG A 452 15.94 2.36 8.94
C ARG A 452 16.26 0.92 8.55
N PRO A 453 15.76 -0.08 9.29
CA PRO A 453 15.95 -1.49 8.96
C PRO A 453 15.35 -1.93 7.61
N TYR A 454 14.49 -1.10 7.01
CA TYR A 454 13.66 -1.47 5.88
C TYR A 454 14.12 -0.88 4.54
N SER A 455 15.21 -0.12 4.49
CA SER A 455 15.75 0.56 3.31
C SER A 455 17.09 -0.03 2.89
N ALA A 456 17.08 -1.13 2.12
CA ALA A 456 18.05 -1.37 1.04
C ALA A 456 17.96 -2.80 0.49
N HIS A 457 17.86 -2.90 -0.83
CA HIS A 457 18.61 -3.89 -1.58
C HIS A 457 20.10 -3.64 -1.29
N ARG A 458 20.74 -4.48 -0.49
CA ARG A 458 22.21 -4.47 -0.36
C ARG A 458 22.80 -4.97 -1.67
N ASP A 459 23.24 -4.07 -2.55
CA ASP A 459 24.20 -4.42 -3.59
C ASP A 459 25.54 -4.72 -2.90
N ARG A 460 26.08 -5.91 -3.14
CA ARG A 460 27.29 -6.43 -2.47
C ARG A 460 28.56 -5.86 -3.11
N ARG A 461 28.78 -4.55 -3.04
CA ARG A 461 30.09 -3.95 -3.35
C ARG A 461 30.55 -3.12 -2.15
N GLY A 462 31.72 -3.50 -1.62
CA GLY A 462 32.25 -3.10 -0.32
C GLY A 462 32.67 -1.63 -0.19
N PRO A 463 33.21 -1.25 1.00
CA PRO A 463 33.55 0.13 1.33
C PRO A 463 34.89 0.50 0.70
N GLY A 464 34.85 1.05 -0.51
CA GLY A 464 35.99 1.69 -1.15
C GLY A 464 35.61 3.11 -1.53
N HIS A 465 36.38 4.08 -1.04
CA HIS A 465 36.30 5.52 -1.33
C HIS A 465 35.37 6.37 -0.45
N ALA A 466 35.78 6.56 0.80
CA ALA A 466 35.55 7.82 1.53
C ALA A 466 36.78 8.11 2.42
N ARG A 467 37.89 8.51 1.79
CA ARG A 467 39.00 9.20 2.46
C ARG A 467 39.30 10.48 1.69
N ARG A 468 39.47 11.57 2.45
CA ARG A 468 39.78 12.97 2.09
C ARG A 468 38.57 13.83 1.71
N PHE A 469 38.13 14.67 2.64
CA PHE A 469 38.50 16.10 2.66
C PHE A 469 38.44 16.62 4.12
N LEU A 470 39.32 17.56 4.42
CA LEU A 470 39.68 18.06 5.75
C LEU A 470 38.76 19.22 6.22
N ALA A 471 38.59 19.25 7.54
CA ALA A 471 38.62 20.40 8.44
C ALA A 471 37.58 21.55 8.30
N GLY A 472 36.83 21.72 9.39
CA GLY A 472 36.39 23.03 9.88
C GLY A 472 35.03 23.50 9.41
N ARG A 473 33.98 23.20 10.20
CA ARG A 473 32.92 24.11 10.68
C ARG A 473 31.67 23.30 11.04
N ASP A 474 31.19 23.62 12.25
CA ASP A 474 29.89 23.41 12.87
C ASP A 474 29.05 22.16 12.53
N ARG A 475 28.77 21.37 13.58
CA ARG A 475 27.91 20.18 13.54
C ARG A 475 26.46 20.66 13.53
N SER A 476 25.96 21.02 12.35
CA SER A 476 24.68 21.73 12.18
C SER A 476 23.47 20.92 12.68
N ALA A 477 22.73 21.56 13.59
CA ALA A 477 21.48 21.13 14.20
C ALA A 477 20.32 21.00 13.17
N PRO A 478 19.18 20.34 13.51
CA PRO A 478 18.04 20.24 12.60
C PRO A 478 17.59 21.62 12.11
N THR A 479 17.34 21.75 10.80
CA THR A 479 16.88 23.01 10.20
C THR A 479 15.38 23.23 10.50
N VAL A 480 14.91 24.48 10.59
CA VAL A 480 13.52 24.84 10.93
C VAL A 480 12.77 25.52 9.76
N VAL A 481 11.45 25.31 9.66
CA VAL A 481 10.54 26.14 8.83
C VAL A 481 9.46 26.88 9.62
N ARG A 482 9.47 28.21 9.40
CA ARG A 482 8.43 29.27 9.50
C ARG A 482 7.63 29.41 10.80
N ALA A 483 7.98 30.47 11.54
CA ALA A 483 7.09 31.22 12.42
C ALA A 483 5.85 31.71 11.64
N ARG A 484 4.65 31.31 12.06
CA ARG A 484 3.44 32.09 11.75
C ARG A 484 3.36 33.19 12.78
N ASP A 485 3.34 34.45 12.35
CA ASP A 485 2.91 35.54 13.23
C ASP A 485 1.51 35.21 13.77
N PRO A 486 1.21 35.57 15.03
CA PRO A 486 -0.17 35.58 15.48
C PRO A 486 -0.92 36.53 14.56
N VAL A 487 -2.00 36.05 13.93
CA VAL A 487 -2.98 36.94 13.30
C VAL A 487 -3.39 37.97 14.36
N PRO A 488 -3.08 39.27 14.21
CA PRO A 488 -3.65 40.29 15.08
C PRO A 488 -5.14 40.31 14.78
N GLY A 489 -5.96 40.26 15.82
CA GLY A 489 -7.39 39.97 15.70
C GLY A 489 -8.13 40.81 14.67
N ARG A 490 -9.07 40.15 13.99
CA ARG A 490 -10.46 40.58 13.76
C ARG A 490 -11.29 39.37 13.39
#